data_AF-A0A2D4KWW8-F1
#
_entry.id   AF-A0A2D4KWW8-F1
#
_cell.length_a   1.000
_cell.length_b   1.000
_cell.length_c   1.000
_cell.angle_alpha   90.00
_cell.angle_beta   90.00
_cell.angle_gamma   90.00
#
_symmetry.space_group_name_H-M   'P 1'
#
loop_
_entity.id
_entity.type
_entity.pdbx_description
1 polymer ?
#
loop_
_entity_poly.entity_id
_entity_poly.type
_entity_poly.pdbx_seq_one_letter_code
_entity_poly.pdbx_strand_id
1 'polypeptide(L)'
;VHGGEFVGKMSPTMAVAATGPDSVAELLLQRLEQVAADGKAGLCSLEAAAAFGLEHQVLVGAVKSLQSLGEVIEAEQRTSKKWELTPEGQEIIHEGSHEVRVFNSIPSEGLLQSELMQLPSGKVGFSKAMSNKWIRLDKSSENGPQIFQAVESVQDMVREKLLQVQNGETNCLEEKDKNELKKRKLLAEV
;
A
#
# COMPACT_ATOMS: atom_id res chain seq x y z
N VAL A 1 -37.53 -59.53 15.33
CA VAL A 1 -36.63 -58.34 15.43
C VAL A 1 -36.48 -57.81 14.01
N HIS A 2 -37.39 -56.94 13.55
CA HIS A 2 -37.34 -55.46 13.69
C HIS A 2 -35.97 -54.92 13.26
N GLY A 3 -35.78 -54.11 12.22
CA GLY A 3 -36.66 -53.41 11.28
C GLY A 3 -35.79 -52.80 10.18
N GLY A 4 -36.39 -52.42 9.04
CA GLY A 4 -35.67 -51.77 7.94
C GLY A 4 -35.58 -50.25 8.09
N GLU A 5 -34.68 -49.63 7.33
CA GLU A 5 -34.76 -48.23 6.93
C GLU A 5 -34.11 -48.04 5.55
N PHE A 6 -34.91 -47.51 4.62
CA PHE A 6 -34.52 -46.98 3.31
C PHE A 6 -34.50 -45.46 3.43
N VAL A 7 -33.37 -44.81 3.23
CA VAL A 7 -33.24 -43.39 2.81
C VAL A 7 -31.82 -43.29 2.24
N GLY A 8 -31.50 -42.75 1.07
CA GLY A 8 -32.14 -41.87 0.12
C GLY A 8 -30.97 -41.24 -0.64
N LYS A 9 -31.05 -41.26 -1.98
CA LYS A 9 -30.06 -40.63 -2.87
C LYS A 9 -29.81 -39.19 -2.45
N MET A 10 -28.56 -38.75 -2.48
CA MET A 10 -28.18 -37.38 -2.89
C MET A 10 -26.67 -37.32 -3.09
N SER A 11 -26.25 -37.45 -4.35
CA SER A 11 -24.97 -36.94 -4.81
C SER A 11 -24.98 -35.41 -4.67
N PRO A 12 -23.85 -34.78 -4.35
CA PRO A 12 -23.53 -33.49 -4.92
C PRO A 12 -22.43 -33.73 -5.96
N THR A 13 -22.88 -34.02 -7.18
CA THR A 13 -22.18 -33.50 -8.36
C THR A 13 -22.34 -31.98 -8.28
N MET A 14 -21.37 -31.28 -7.70
CA MET A 14 -21.14 -29.90 -8.09
C MET A 14 -20.03 -29.95 -9.13
N ALA A 15 -20.51 -30.00 -10.37
CA ALA A 15 -19.70 -29.95 -11.56
C ALA A 15 -18.82 -28.70 -11.50
N VAL A 16 -17.50 -28.93 -11.52
CA VAL A 16 -16.54 -27.98 -12.04
C VAL A 16 -16.81 -27.88 -13.53
N ALA A 17 -17.66 -26.94 -13.95
CA ALA A 17 -17.76 -26.50 -15.35
C ALA A 17 -18.69 -25.30 -15.46
N ALA A 18 -18.10 -24.11 -15.51
CA ALA A 18 -18.35 -23.19 -16.61
C ALA A 18 -17.31 -22.06 -16.53
N THR A 19 -16.23 -22.20 -17.28
CA THR A 19 -15.25 -21.13 -17.53
C THR A 19 -15.57 -20.48 -18.87
N GLY A 20 -16.80 -19.98 -19.00
CA GLY A 20 -17.25 -19.17 -20.13
C GLY A 20 -17.66 -17.78 -19.65
N PRO A 21 -17.63 -16.75 -20.52
CA PRO A 21 -18.10 -15.41 -20.13
C PRO A 21 -19.57 -15.41 -19.67
N ASP A 22 -20.40 -16.29 -20.22
CA ASP A 22 -21.83 -16.39 -19.87
C ASP A 22 -22.05 -16.88 -18.43
N SER A 23 -21.24 -17.80 -17.93
CA SER A 23 -21.38 -18.29 -16.55
C SER A 23 -20.91 -17.29 -15.50
N VAL A 24 -19.92 -16.46 -15.84
CA VAL A 24 -19.49 -15.38 -14.96
C VAL A 24 -20.56 -14.29 -14.87
N ALA A 25 -21.24 -13.99 -15.98
CA ALA A 25 -22.34 -13.05 -16.02
C ALA A 25 -23.55 -13.53 -15.19
N GLU A 26 -23.95 -14.80 -15.32
CA GLU A 26 -25.00 -15.40 -14.49
C GLU A 26 -24.67 -15.37 -13.00
N LEU A 27 -23.45 -15.74 -12.64
CA LEU A 27 -22.98 -15.75 -11.25
C LEU A 27 -22.95 -14.33 -10.65
N LEU A 28 -22.58 -13.32 -11.45
CA LEU A 28 -22.65 -11.91 -11.04
C LEU A 28 -24.10 -11.45 -10.81
N LEU A 29 -25.03 -11.81 -11.68
CA LEU A 29 -26.45 -11.47 -11.52
C LEU A 29 -27.05 -12.11 -10.27
N GLN A 30 -26.79 -13.40 -10.04
CA GLN A 30 -27.24 -14.10 -8.84
C GLN A 30 -26.69 -13.43 -7.57
N ARG A 31 -25.44 -12.95 -7.60
CA ARG A 31 -24.86 -12.24 -6.47
C ARG A 31 -25.50 -10.87 -6.26
N LEU A 32 -25.80 -10.13 -7.33
CA LEU A 32 -26.49 -8.84 -7.27
C LEU A 32 -27.88 -8.97 -6.64
N GLU A 33 -28.64 -10.00 -7.04
CA GLU A 33 -29.96 -10.29 -6.47
C GLU A 33 -29.87 -10.58 -4.96
N GLN A 34 -28.89 -11.38 -4.53
CA GLN A 34 -28.68 -11.66 -3.10
C GLN A 34 -28.35 -10.41 -2.30
N VAL A 35 -27.45 -9.54 -2.78
CA VAL A 35 -27.10 -8.32 -2.03
C VAL A 35 -28.23 -7.29 -2.03
N ALA A 36 -29.06 -7.26 -3.07
CA ALA A 36 -30.27 -6.44 -3.09
C ALA A 36 -31.30 -6.95 -2.06
N ALA A 37 -31.48 -8.27 -1.93
CA ALA A 37 -32.32 -8.87 -0.90
C ALA A 37 -31.82 -8.57 0.53
N ASP A 38 -30.50 -8.47 0.71
CA ASP A 38 -29.85 -8.10 1.97
C ASP A 38 -29.89 -6.56 2.25
N GLY A 39 -30.48 -5.76 1.35
CA GLY A 39 -30.58 -4.30 1.49
C GLY A 39 -29.28 -3.52 1.27
N LYS A 40 -28.28 -4.11 0.60
CA LYS A 40 -27.01 -3.44 0.28
C LYS A 40 -27.10 -2.65 -1.03
N ALA A 41 -26.35 -1.55 -1.11
CA ALA A 41 -26.43 -0.58 -2.21
C ALA A 41 -25.76 -1.03 -3.54
N GLY A 42 -25.10 -2.19 -3.59
CA GLY A 42 -24.44 -2.70 -4.80
C GLY A 42 -23.21 -3.56 -4.52
N LEU A 43 -22.41 -3.82 -5.57
CA LEU A 43 -21.18 -4.62 -5.51
C LEU A 43 -19.97 -3.83 -6.02
N CYS A 44 -18.82 -3.99 -5.36
CA CYS A 44 -17.53 -3.62 -5.91
C CYS A 44 -17.01 -4.76 -6.79
N SER A 45 -16.73 -4.49 -8.07
CA SER A 45 -16.25 -5.53 -9.00
C SER A 45 -14.92 -6.15 -8.56
N LEU A 46 -14.05 -5.40 -7.89
CA LEU A 46 -12.78 -5.90 -7.38
C LEU A 46 -12.99 -6.90 -6.23
N GLU A 47 -13.90 -6.59 -5.30
CA GLU A 47 -14.24 -7.48 -4.18
C GLU A 47 -14.99 -8.72 -4.65
N ALA A 48 -15.94 -8.55 -5.59
CA ALA A 48 -16.68 -9.65 -6.17
C ALA A 48 -15.76 -10.62 -6.94
N ALA A 49 -14.81 -10.10 -7.71
CA ALA A 49 -13.84 -10.94 -8.43
C ALA A 49 -13.00 -11.79 -7.45
N ALA A 50 -12.51 -11.18 -6.37
CA ALA A 50 -11.78 -11.89 -5.32
C ALA A 50 -12.65 -12.96 -4.63
N ALA A 51 -13.91 -12.63 -4.30
CA ALA A 51 -14.85 -13.57 -3.69
C ALA A 51 -15.19 -14.76 -4.61
N PHE A 52 -15.19 -14.54 -5.93
CA PHE A 52 -15.42 -15.57 -6.93
C PHE A 52 -14.15 -16.34 -7.31
N GLY A 53 -12.98 -15.94 -6.81
CA GLY A 53 -11.70 -16.52 -7.22
C GLY A 53 -11.35 -16.26 -8.68
N LEU A 54 -11.84 -15.15 -9.26
CA LEU A 54 -11.65 -14.76 -10.65
C LEU A 54 -10.62 -13.63 -10.76
N GLU A 55 -9.93 -13.57 -11.89
CA GLU A 55 -9.16 -12.38 -12.27
C GLU A 55 -10.11 -11.20 -12.49
N HIS A 56 -9.74 -10.01 -11.99
CA HIS A 56 -10.60 -8.82 -12.05
C HIS A 56 -11.04 -8.47 -13.47
N GLN A 57 -10.16 -8.63 -14.47
CA GLN A 57 -10.48 -8.34 -15.87
C GLN A 57 -11.55 -9.27 -16.45
N VAL A 58 -11.63 -10.53 -15.99
CA VAL A 58 -12.67 -11.47 -16.41
C VAL A 58 -14.04 -10.98 -15.95
N LEU A 59 -14.15 -10.56 -14.67
CA LEU A 59 -15.40 -10.02 -14.15
C LEU A 59 -15.76 -8.68 -14.79
N VAL A 60 -14.79 -7.80 -15.03
CA VAL A 60 -15.02 -6.53 -15.76
C VAL A 60 -15.53 -6.79 -17.18
N GLY A 61 -15.05 -7.85 -17.85
CA GLY A 61 -15.58 -8.29 -19.14
C GLY A 61 -17.06 -8.69 -19.05
N ALA A 62 -17.44 -9.47 -18.04
CA ALA A 62 -18.84 -9.85 -17.80
C ALA A 62 -19.74 -8.64 -17.50
N VAL A 63 -19.26 -7.69 -16.68
CA VAL A 63 -19.97 -6.43 -16.40
C VAL A 63 -20.25 -5.68 -17.72
N LYS A 64 -19.25 -5.52 -18.58
CA LYS A 64 -19.42 -4.85 -19.88
C LYS A 64 -20.38 -5.61 -20.81
N SER A 65 -20.31 -6.94 -20.81
CA SER A 65 -21.24 -7.79 -21.58
C SER A 65 -22.68 -7.55 -21.13
N LEU A 66 -22.94 -7.58 -19.82
CA LEU A 66 -24.27 -7.32 -19.25
C LEU A 66 -24.75 -5.88 -19.53
N GLN A 67 -23.87 -4.88 -19.41
CA GLN A 67 -24.21 -3.49 -19.78
C GLN A 67 -24.58 -3.36 -21.26
N SER A 68 -23.95 -4.13 -22.15
CA SER A 68 -24.26 -4.08 -23.58
C SER A 68 -25.64 -4.67 -23.92
N LEU A 69 -26.20 -5.51 -23.04
CA LEU A 69 -27.55 -6.07 -23.18
C LEU A 69 -28.66 -5.08 -22.79
N GLY A 70 -28.33 -3.88 -22.32
CA GLY A 70 -29.30 -2.86 -21.89
C GLY A 70 -29.54 -2.87 -20.37
N GLU A 71 -30.74 -2.48 -19.94
CA GLU A 71 -31.19 -2.21 -18.54
C GLU A 71 -31.09 -3.40 -17.54
N VAL A 72 -30.17 -4.34 -17.74
CA VAL A 72 -29.92 -5.49 -16.86
C VAL A 72 -29.15 -5.08 -15.62
N ILE A 73 -28.12 -4.24 -15.79
CA ILE A 73 -27.32 -3.70 -14.67
C ILE A 73 -26.92 -2.25 -14.93
N GLU A 74 -26.79 -1.48 -13.85
CA GLU A 74 -26.06 -0.22 -13.85
C GLU A 74 -24.67 -0.44 -13.26
N ALA A 75 -23.65 0.12 -13.88
CA ALA A 75 -22.29 0.11 -13.34
C ALA A 75 -21.62 1.46 -13.54
N GLU A 76 -21.04 1.96 -12.45
CA GLU A 76 -20.26 3.19 -12.42
C GLU A 76 -18.77 2.82 -12.31
N GLN A 77 -17.94 3.43 -13.14
CA GLN A 77 -16.49 3.29 -12.98
C GLN A 77 -16.02 4.13 -11.79
N ARG A 78 -15.51 3.44 -10.76
CA ARG A 78 -14.88 4.08 -9.60
C ARG A 78 -13.37 3.84 -9.62
N THR A 79 -12.62 4.92 -9.51
CA THR A 79 -11.17 4.86 -9.29
C THR A 79 -10.89 5.07 -7.81
N SER A 80 -10.37 4.06 -7.13
CA SER A 80 -9.85 4.22 -5.77
C SER A 80 -8.36 4.52 -5.85
N LYS A 81 -7.93 5.63 -5.27
CA LYS A 81 -6.51 5.95 -5.10
C LYS A 81 -6.01 5.25 -3.85
N LYS A 82 -5.03 4.36 -4.00
CA LYS A 82 -4.34 3.75 -2.87
C LYS A 82 -2.93 4.29 -2.78
N TRP A 83 -2.39 4.31 -1.56
CA TRP A 83 -1.00 4.66 -1.33
C TRP A 83 -0.21 3.40 -1.12
N GLU A 84 0.83 3.24 -1.92
CA GLU A 84 1.78 2.14 -1.81
C GLU A 84 3.17 2.64 -1.48
N LEU A 85 3.91 1.83 -0.73
CA LEU A 85 5.31 2.07 -0.42
C LEU A 85 6.17 1.79 -1.66
N THR A 86 7.03 2.73 -2.00
CA THR A 86 8.08 2.49 -3.00
C THR A 86 9.20 1.62 -2.43
N PRO A 87 10.10 1.06 -3.26
CA PRO A 87 11.27 0.33 -2.76
C PRO A 87 12.11 1.15 -1.77
N GLU A 88 12.31 2.44 -2.04
CA GLU A 88 13.01 3.37 -1.13
C GLU A 88 12.23 3.59 0.18
N GLY A 89 10.89 3.70 0.10
CA GLY A 89 10.04 3.77 1.29
C GLY A 89 10.15 2.52 2.17
N GLN A 90 10.22 1.33 1.58
CA GLN A 90 10.47 0.08 2.31
C GLN A 90 11.86 0.05 2.93
N GLU A 91 12.89 0.50 2.22
CA GLU A 91 14.26 0.62 2.76
C GLU A 91 14.27 1.52 4.00
N ILE A 92 13.58 2.66 3.98
CA ILE A 92 13.50 3.57 5.14
C ILE A 92 12.79 2.90 6.32
N ILE A 93 11.78 2.05 6.10
CA ILE A 93 11.14 1.28 7.17
C ILE A 93 12.13 0.36 7.86
N HIS A 94 13.06 -0.25 7.12
CA HIS A 94 14.03 -1.19 7.66
C HIS A 94 15.27 -0.50 8.24
N GLU A 95 15.86 0.44 7.51
CA GLU A 95 17.17 1.04 7.81
C GLU A 95 17.08 2.43 8.46
N GLY A 96 15.90 3.03 8.49
CA GLY A 96 15.69 4.41 8.93
C GLY A 96 15.83 5.43 7.80
N SER A 97 15.31 6.64 8.04
CA SER A 97 15.36 7.73 7.07
C SER A 97 16.79 8.21 6.86
N HIS A 98 17.08 8.75 5.66
CA HIS A 98 18.42 9.19 5.30
C HIS A 98 19.00 10.20 6.31
N GLU A 99 18.18 11.13 6.81
CA GLU A 99 18.56 12.11 7.81
C GLU A 99 18.94 11.49 9.16
N VAL A 100 18.23 10.45 9.59
CA VAL A 100 18.56 9.72 10.83
C VAL A 100 19.79 8.84 10.64
N ARG A 101 19.92 8.18 9.48
CA ARG A 101 21.13 7.43 9.12
C ARG A 101 22.37 8.33 9.12
N VAL A 102 22.27 9.54 8.56
CA VAL A 102 23.33 10.55 8.60
C VAL A 102 23.63 10.98 10.04
N PHE A 103 22.61 11.31 10.83
CA PHE A 103 22.79 11.71 12.23
C PHE A 103 23.55 10.64 13.03
N ASN A 104 23.13 9.37 12.92
CA ASN A 104 23.74 8.24 13.63
C ASN A 104 25.15 7.89 13.14
N SER A 105 25.54 8.29 11.92
CA SER A 105 26.87 8.03 11.38
C SER A 105 27.95 9.00 11.89
N ILE A 106 27.55 10.11 12.54
CA ILE A 106 28.48 11.14 13.01
C ILE A 106 28.96 10.78 14.42
N PRO A 107 30.27 10.56 14.64
CA PRO A 107 30.81 10.27 15.96
C PRO A 107 30.92 11.55 16.81
N SER A 108 31.22 11.39 18.10
CA SER A 108 31.31 12.51 19.06
C SER A 108 32.36 13.57 18.68
N GLU A 109 33.47 13.13 18.11
CA GLU A 109 34.59 13.94 17.63
C GLU A 109 34.30 14.66 16.30
N GLY A 110 33.14 14.39 15.70
CA GLY A 110 32.72 14.93 14.41
C GLY A 110 33.23 14.11 13.22
N LEU A 111 32.65 14.38 12.05
CA LEU A 111 32.95 13.69 10.79
C LEU A 111 33.28 14.69 9.70
N LEU A 112 34.25 14.41 8.83
CA LEU A 112 34.51 15.28 7.68
C LEU A 112 33.28 15.32 6.75
N GLN A 113 32.93 16.51 6.28
CA GLN A 113 31.80 16.66 5.36
C GLN A 113 32.01 15.83 4.08
N SER A 114 33.24 15.78 3.57
CA SER A 114 33.60 14.99 2.39
C SER A 114 33.33 13.50 2.59
N GLU A 115 33.67 12.94 3.74
CA GLU A 115 33.44 11.54 4.10
C GLU A 115 31.94 11.25 4.25
N LEU A 116 31.21 12.12 4.96
CA LEU A 116 29.76 12.01 5.09
C LEU A 116 29.07 11.99 3.71
N MET A 117 29.52 12.82 2.77
CA MET A 117 28.94 12.87 1.41
C MET A 117 29.15 11.59 0.58
N GLN A 118 30.09 10.71 0.96
CA GLN A 118 30.31 9.42 0.29
C GLN A 118 29.41 8.30 0.83
N LEU A 119 28.75 8.50 1.97
CA LEU A 119 27.81 7.50 2.50
C LEU A 119 26.59 7.37 1.57
N PRO A 120 25.95 6.18 1.49
CA PRO A 120 24.77 5.97 0.64
C PRO A 120 23.65 7.00 0.88
N SER A 121 23.43 7.35 2.15
CA SER A 121 22.44 8.35 2.57
C SER A 121 23.01 9.76 2.72
N GLY A 122 24.30 9.96 2.44
CA GLY A 122 25.06 11.17 2.77
C GLY A 122 24.45 12.44 2.19
N LYS A 123 24.31 12.50 0.86
CA LYS A 123 23.85 13.72 0.17
C LYS A 123 22.40 14.09 0.51
N VAL A 124 21.50 13.09 0.47
CA VAL A 124 20.07 13.28 0.73
C VAL A 124 19.84 13.58 2.21
N GLY A 125 20.43 12.77 3.09
CA GLY A 125 20.29 12.87 4.53
C GLY A 125 20.92 14.13 5.11
N PHE A 126 22.08 14.57 4.60
CA PHE A 126 22.74 15.78 5.07
C PHE A 126 21.88 17.03 4.94
N SER A 127 21.28 17.22 3.76
CA SER A 127 20.44 18.40 3.49
C SER A 127 19.22 18.44 4.42
N LYS A 128 18.64 17.28 4.73
CA LYS A 128 17.49 17.15 5.63
C LYS A 128 17.88 17.30 7.09
N ALA A 129 18.96 16.66 7.53
CA ALA A 129 19.47 16.78 8.89
C ALA A 129 19.90 18.23 9.22
N MET A 130 20.51 18.95 8.27
CA MET A 130 20.79 20.38 8.40
C MET A 130 19.51 21.21 8.53
N SER A 131 18.51 20.95 7.68
CA SER A 131 17.22 21.67 7.71
C SER A 131 16.45 21.45 9.02
N ASN A 132 16.57 20.24 9.59
CA ASN A 132 15.99 19.88 10.88
C ASN A 132 16.83 20.36 12.07
N LYS A 133 17.99 20.98 11.83
CA LYS A 133 18.96 21.42 12.86
C LYS A 133 19.47 20.28 13.75
N TRP A 134 19.54 19.06 13.22
CA TRP A 134 20.07 17.89 13.94
C TRP A 134 21.58 17.83 13.90
N ILE A 135 22.18 18.46 12.90
CA ILE A 135 23.63 18.52 12.70
C ILE A 135 24.07 19.96 12.46
N ARG A 136 25.32 20.24 12.75
CA ARG A 136 25.98 21.54 12.51
C ARG A 136 27.25 21.35 11.70
N LEU A 137 27.55 22.33 10.85
CA LEU A 137 28.75 22.39 10.03
C LEU A 137 29.71 23.42 10.63
N ASP A 138 30.92 22.98 10.96
CA ASP A 138 32.03 23.84 11.32
C ASP A 138 33.02 23.95 10.16
N LYS A 139 33.31 25.17 9.71
CA LYS A 139 34.23 25.45 8.59
C LYS A 139 35.61 25.89 9.06
N SER A 140 35.84 25.92 10.37
CA SER A 140 37.03 26.52 10.99
C SER A 140 38.18 25.53 11.18
N SER A 141 37.96 24.25 10.85
CA SER A 141 38.95 23.18 11.03
C SER A 141 39.99 23.18 9.91
N GLU A 142 41.27 23.03 10.26
CA GLU A 142 42.40 23.00 9.32
C GLU A 142 42.29 21.84 8.30
N ASN A 143 41.62 20.75 8.68
CA ASN A 143 41.41 19.56 7.85
C ASN A 143 40.19 19.66 6.92
N GLY A 144 39.54 20.83 6.85
CA GLY A 144 38.34 21.07 6.06
C GLY A 144 37.04 21.02 6.88
N PRO A 145 35.87 21.23 6.25
CA PRO A 145 34.62 21.38 6.98
C PRO A 145 34.20 20.10 7.71
N GLN A 146 33.89 20.21 9.00
CA GLN A 146 33.49 19.11 9.87
C GLN A 146 32.03 19.21 10.29
N ILE A 147 31.38 18.07 10.42
CA ILE A 147 29.99 17.92 10.85
C ILE A 147 29.95 17.37 12.26
N PHE A 148 29.11 17.96 13.10
CA PHE A 148 28.84 17.50 14.46
C PHE A 148 27.35 17.33 14.66
N GLN A 149 26.96 16.41 15.56
CA GLN A 149 25.59 16.37 16.07
C GLN A 149 25.30 17.68 16.84
N ALA A 150 24.10 18.22 16.65
CA ALA A 150 23.63 19.44 17.32
C ALA A 150 22.59 19.14 18.42
N VAL A 151 22.12 17.90 18.50
CA VAL A 151 21.15 17.39 19.47
C VAL A 151 21.61 16.02 19.96
N GLU A 152 21.14 15.60 21.14
CA GLU A 152 21.53 14.30 21.73
C GLU A 152 20.80 13.11 21.09
N SER A 153 19.57 13.32 20.63
CA SER A 153 18.74 12.26 20.04
C SER A 153 17.75 12.84 19.04
N VAL A 154 17.32 12.00 18.09
CA VAL A 154 16.32 12.34 17.07
C VAL A 154 15.25 11.25 17.01
N GLN A 155 14.03 11.64 16.63
CA GLN A 155 12.94 10.71 16.35
C GLN A 155 12.72 10.59 14.84
N ASP A 156 12.62 9.36 14.35
CA ASP A 156 12.44 9.08 12.92
C ASP A 156 10.95 9.13 12.50
N MET A 157 10.38 10.34 12.52
CA MET A 157 8.97 10.55 12.17
C MET A 157 8.64 10.09 10.74
N VAL A 158 9.62 10.07 9.82
CA VAL A 158 9.42 9.61 8.44
C VAL A 158 9.18 8.11 8.44
N ARG A 159 10.02 7.36 9.14
CA ARG A 159 9.87 5.91 9.31
C ARG A 159 8.55 5.55 9.99
N GLU A 160 8.18 6.27 11.05
CA GLU A 160 6.90 6.04 11.75
C GLU A 160 5.69 6.21 10.84
N LYS A 161 5.67 7.28 10.03
CA LYS A 161 4.60 7.50 9.04
C LYS A 161 4.56 6.42 7.97
N LEU A 162 5.71 5.95 7.49
CA LEU A 162 5.76 4.87 6.49
C LEU A 162 5.29 3.53 7.08
N LEU A 163 5.58 3.26 8.36
CA LEU A 163 5.06 2.09 9.07
C LEU A 163 3.53 2.11 9.17
N GLN A 164 2.91 3.28 9.40
CA GLN A 164 1.45 3.41 9.37
C GLN A 164 0.88 3.03 8.00
N VAL A 165 1.54 3.44 6.90
CA VAL A 165 1.14 3.00 5.55
C VAL A 165 1.29 1.48 5.39
N GLN A 166 2.41 0.91 5.85
CA GLN A 166 2.65 -0.55 5.78
C GLN A 166 1.58 -1.35 6.52
N ASN A 167 1.09 -0.83 7.65
CA ASN A 167 0.05 -1.45 8.47
C ASN A 167 -1.38 -1.24 7.94
N GLY A 168 -1.55 -0.55 6.81
CA GLY A 168 -2.86 -0.22 6.25
C GLY A 168 -3.58 0.92 6.97
N GLU A 169 -2.87 1.65 7.83
CA GLU A 169 -3.38 2.78 8.63
C GLU A 169 -3.22 4.12 7.87
N THR A 170 -3.17 4.08 6.55
CA THR A 170 -3.00 5.27 5.69
C THR A 170 -4.07 6.35 5.93
N ASN A 171 -5.24 5.99 6.43
CA ASN A 171 -6.30 6.93 6.78
C ASN A 171 -5.96 7.78 8.03
N CYS A 172 -5.02 7.34 8.86
CA CYS A 172 -4.55 8.08 10.04
C CYS A 172 -3.53 9.17 9.68
N LEU A 173 -2.94 9.11 8.47
CA LEU A 173 -2.01 10.12 7.98
C LEU A 173 -2.75 11.33 7.42
N GLU A 174 -2.28 12.52 7.78
CA GLU A 174 -2.77 13.76 7.19
C GLU A 174 -2.40 13.86 5.71
N GLU A 175 -3.23 14.54 4.93
CA GLU A 175 -2.99 14.73 3.50
C GLU A 175 -1.69 15.50 3.21
N LYS A 176 -1.29 16.40 4.11
CA LYS A 176 -0.01 17.11 4.04
C LYS A 176 1.18 16.12 4.12
N ASP A 177 1.10 15.14 5.02
CA ASP A 177 2.15 14.15 5.22
C ASP A 177 2.27 13.20 4.03
N LYS A 178 1.14 12.73 3.50
CA LYS A 178 1.12 11.90 2.28
C LYS A 178 1.75 12.63 1.11
N ASN A 179 1.42 13.90 0.93
CA ASN A 179 1.98 14.73 -0.13
C ASN A 179 3.49 15.00 0.07
N GLU A 180 3.96 15.15 1.30
CA GLU A 180 5.39 15.25 1.59
C GLU A 180 6.12 13.94 1.24
N LEU A 181 5.62 12.79 1.72
CA LEU A 181 6.20 11.48 1.45
C LEU A 181 6.18 11.14 -0.05
N LYS A 182 5.13 11.51 -0.77
CA LYS A 182 5.06 11.42 -2.24
C LYS A 182 6.13 12.27 -2.92
N LYS A 183 6.31 13.53 -2.51
CA LYS A 183 7.36 14.42 -3.05
C LYS A 183 8.76 13.87 -2.80
N ARG A 184 8.95 13.18 -1.67
CA ARG A 184 10.18 12.44 -1.34
C ARG A 184 10.32 11.12 -2.10
N LYS A 185 9.35 10.75 -2.95
CA LYS A 185 9.29 9.48 -3.69
C LYS A 185 9.25 8.24 -2.81
N LEU A 186 8.80 8.38 -1.56
CA LEU A 186 8.69 7.28 -0.61
C LEU A 186 7.35 6.55 -0.74
N LEU A 187 6.32 7.27 -1.19
CA LEU A 187 5.00 6.74 -1.51
C LEU A 187 4.65 6.98 -2.98
N ALA A 188 3.89 6.05 -3.55
CA ALA A 188 3.24 6.17 -4.85
C ALA A 188 1.73 6.08 -4.69
N GLU A 189 1.00 6.78 -5.57
CA GLU A 189 -0.45 6.69 -5.68
C GLU A 189 -0.76 5.72 -6.82
N VAL A 190 -1.50 4.66 -6.52
CA VAL A 190 -1.91 3.59 -7.46
C VAL A 190 -3.41 3.49 -7.58
#